data_AF-A0A3L8Q1C7-F1
#
_entry.id   AF-A0A3L8Q1C7-F1
#
_cell.length_a   1.000
_cell.length_b   1.000
_cell.length_c   1.000
_cell.angle_alpha   90.00
_cell.angle_beta   90.00
_cell.angle_gamma   90.00
#
_symmetry.space_group_name_H-M   'P 1'
#
loop_
_entity.id
_entity.type
_entity.pdbx_description
1 polymer ?
#
loop_
_entity_poly.entity_id
_entity_poly.type
_entity_poly.pdbx_seq_one_letter_code
_entity_poly.pdbx_strand_id
1 'polypeptide(L)' 'MRLKNRVFLKKQWVKTFLDMPNGIPSHDTFNDLLNRLSPKAFHAAFTEWVKHLCELNEVNSMKI' A
#
# COMPACT_ATOMS: atom_id res chain seq x y z
N MET A 1 -20.74 15.58 8.77
CA MET A 1 -20.69 14.44 7.82
C MET A 1 -19.30 14.38 7.15
N ARG A 2 -18.26 13.84 7.82
CA ARG A 2 -16.85 13.92 7.35
C ARG A 2 -16.10 12.56 7.35
N LEU A 3 -16.80 11.47 7.71
CA LEU A 3 -16.18 10.13 7.84
C LEU A 3 -16.44 9.20 6.64
N LYS A 4 -17.45 9.48 5.79
CA LYS A 4 -17.80 8.62 4.65
C LYS A 4 -16.74 8.60 3.53
N ASN A 5 -15.98 9.68 3.35
CA ASN A 5 -15.02 9.78 2.24
C ASN A 5 -13.74 8.94 2.43
N ARG A 6 -13.23 8.77 3.66
CA ARG A 6 -11.95 8.06 3.88
C ARG A 6 -12.04 6.56 3.61
N VAL A 7 -13.16 5.93 3.98
CA VAL A 7 -13.37 4.49 3.81
C VAL A 7 -13.56 4.15 2.32
N PHE A 8 -14.27 5.01 1.58
CA PHE A 8 -14.52 4.80 0.16
C PHE A 8 -13.24 4.91 -0.69
N LEU A 9 -12.39 5.91 -0.43
CA LEU A 9 -11.11 6.06 -1.13
C LEU A 9 -10.17 4.87 -0.88
N LYS A 10 -10.12 4.38 0.37
CA LYS A 10 -9.36 3.17 0.70
C LYS A 10 -9.88 1.95 -0.06
N LYS A 11 -11.22 1.79 -0.16
CA LYS A 11 -11.83 0.67 -0.88
C LYS A 11 -11.50 0.67 -2.37
N GLN A 12 -11.57 1.83 -3.02
CA GLN A 12 -11.27 1.93 -4.46
C GLN A 12 -9.81 1.60 -4.77
N TRP A 13 -8.88 2.11 -3.97
CA TRP A 13 -7.46 1.83 -4.16
C TRP A 13 -7.11 0.36 -3.89
N VAL A 14 -7.62 -0.24 -2.80
CA VAL A 14 -7.32 -1.67 -2.52
C VAL A 14 -7.86 -2.59 -3.63
N LYS A 15 -9.01 -2.25 -4.21
CA LYS A 15 -9.60 -2.99 -5.33
C LYS A 15 -8.76 -2.98 -6.61
N THR A 16 -7.76 -2.10 -6.75
CA THR A 16 -6.92 -2.09 -7.96
C THR A 16 -5.93 -3.26 -7.99
N PHE A 17 -5.67 -3.90 -6.84
CA PHE A 17 -4.70 -4.99 -6.73
C PHE A 17 -5.17 -6.18 -5.88
N LEU A 18 -6.30 -6.07 -5.19
CA LEU A 18 -6.86 -7.14 -4.36
C LEU A 18 -8.36 -7.27 -4.59
N ASP A 19 -8.79 -8.46 -4.99
CA ASP A 19 -10.22 -8.79 -5.08
C ASP A 19 -10.85 -8.87 -3.69
N MET A 20 -12.01 -8.24 -3.54
CA MET A 20 -12.67 -8.06 -2.24
C MET A 20 -14.13 -8.52 -2.30
N PRO A 21 -14.40 -9.82 -2.52
CA PRO A 21 -15.76 -10.35 -2.59
C PRO A 21 -16.53 -10.10 -1.29
N ASN A 22 -15.84 -10.06 -0.15
CA ASN A 22 -16.42 -9.88 1.19
C ASN A 22 -16.29 -8.46 1.76
N GLY A 23 -15.87 -7.48 0.95
CA GLY A 23 -15.67 -6.10 1.41
C GLY A 23 -14.28 -5.81 1.99
N ILE A 24 -14.13 -4.69 2.71
CA ILE A 24 -12.84 -4.21 3.27
C ILE A 24 -12.42 -5.15 4.40
N PRO A 25 -11.22 -5.79 4.32
CA PRO A 25 -10.70 -6.58 5.41
C PRO A 25 -10.61 -5.77 6.70
N SER A 26 -10.84 -6.41 7.85
CA SER A 26 -10.67 -5.75 9.14
C SER A 26 -9.19 -5.45 9.40
N HIS A 27 -8.93 -4.63 10.42
CA HIS A 27 -7.57 -4.40 10.89
C HIS A 27 -6.84 -5.71 11.20
N ASP A 28 -7.52 -6.65 11.86
CA ASP A 28 -6.95 -7.93 12.26
C ASP A 28 -6.59 -8.80 11.04
N THR A 29 -7.40 -8.77 9.97
CA THR A 29 -7.07 -9.49 8.73
C THR A 29 -5.77 -8.98 8.09
N PHE A 30 -5.53 -7.67 8.12
CA PHE A 30 -4.26 -7.12 7.65
C PHE A 30 -3.10 -7.49 8.58
N ASN A 31 -3.32 -7.48 9.90
CA ASN A 31 -2.30 -7.88 10.86
C ASN A 31 -1.88 -9.34 10.67
N ASP A 32 -2.84 -10.25 10.49
CA ASP A 32 -2.58 -11.66 10.22
C ASP A 32 -1.80 -11.85 8.90
N LEU A 33 -2.15 -11.10 7.86
CA LEU A 33 -1.42 -11.12 6.60
C LEU A 33 0.03 -10.66 6.78
N LEU A 34 0.23 -9.51 7.41
CA LEU A 34 1.57 -8.94 7.62
C LEU A 34 2.45 -9.84 8.50
N ASN A 35 1.88 -10.43 9.55
CA ASN A 35 2.59 -11.38 10.41
C ASN A 35 2.99 -12.67 9.71
N ARG A 36 2.30 -13.04 8.63
CA ARG A 36 2.65 -14.20 7.79
C ARG A 36 3.73 -13.89 6.76
N LEU A 37 4.04 -12.62 6.50
CA LEU A 37 5.10 -12.26 5.56
C LEU A 37 6.47 -12.56 6.17
N SER A 38 7.39 -13.06 5.35
CA SER A 38 8.80 -13.17 5.76
C SER A 38 9.36 -11.77 6.02
N PRO A 39 9.84 -11.45 7.24
CA PRO A 39 10.35 -10.13 7.55
C PRO A 39 11.51 -9.71 6.63
N LYS A 40 12.37 -10.67 6.26
CA LYS A 40 13.52 -10.44 5.37
C LYS A 40 13.07 -10.10 3.94
N ALA A 41 12.10 -10.83 3.41
CA ALA A 41 11.58 -10.59 2.06
C ALA A 41 10.85 -9.24 1.99
N PHE A 42 10.03 -8.93 3.00
CA PHE A 42 9.34 -7.65 3.09
C PHE A 42 10.33 -6.49 3.16
N HIS A 43 11.36 -6.59 4.02
CA HIS A 43 12.39 -5.55 4.14
C HIS A 43 13.11 -5.30 2.80
N ALA A 44 13.48 -6.36 2.07
CA ALA A 44 14.14 -6.24 0.78
C ALA A 44 13.25 -5.52 -0.24
N ALA A 45 12.00 -5.97 -0.42
CA ALA A 45 11.06 -5.39 -1.37
C ALA A 45 10.70 -3.93 -1.02
N PHE A 46 10.49 -3.64 0.27
CA PHE A 46 10.22 -2.28 0.73
C PHE A 46 11.40 -1.34 0.47
N THR A 47 12.63 -1.79 0.74
CA THR A 47 13.83 -1.00 0.51
C THR A 47 14.02 -0.68 -0.97
N GLU A 48 13.80 -1.67 -1.84
CA GLU A 48 13.87 -1.48 -3.30
C GLU A 48 12.83 -0.48 -3.79
N TRP A 49 11.59 -0.60 -3.32
CA TRP A 49 10.52 0.34 -3.65
C TRP A 49 10.86 1.78 -3.24
N VAL A 50 11.37 2.00 -2.02
CA VAL A 50 11.75 3.34 -1.54
C VAL A 50 12.89 3.93 -2.36
N LYS A 51 13.92 3.12 -2.69
CA LYS A 51 15.01 3.57 -3.57
C LYS A 51 14.47 4.05 -4.92
N HIS A 52 13.60 3.26 -5.53
CA HIS A 52 12.99 3.62 -6.82
C HIS A 52 12.19 4.93 -6.72
N LEU A 53 11.45 5.15 -5.63
CA LEU A 53 10.74 6.41 -5.40
C LEU A 53 11.68 7.62 -5.24
N CYS A 54 12.80 7.46 -4.56
CA CYS A 54 13.80 8.51 -4.43
C CYS A 54 14.39 8.88 -5.79
N GLU A 55 14.79 7.88 -6.59
CA GLU A 55 15.32 8.07 -7.94
C GLU A 55 14.31 8.78 -8.85
N LEU A 56 13.03 8.40 -8.81
CA LEU A 56 11.96 9.07 -9.57
C LEU A 56 11.79 10.54 -9.17
N ASN A 57 11.93 10.86 -7.89
CA ASN A 57 11.83 12.24 -7.41
C ASN A 57 13.02 13.10 -7.86
N GLU A 58 14.23 12.53 -7.88
CA GLU A 58 15.42 13.21 -8.38
C GLU A 58 15.30 13.49 -9.89
N VAL A 59 14.84 12.51 -10.67
CA VAL A 59 14.61 12.68 -12.12
C VAL A 59 13.53 13.72 -12.41
N ASN A 60 12.44 13.76 -11.63
CA ASN A 60 11.39 14.76 -11.82
C ASN A 60 11.83 16.16 -11.40
N SER A 61 12.74 16.29 -10.42
CA SER A 61 13.29 17.58 -9.99
C SER A 61 14.25 18.19 -11.02
N MET A 62 14.90 17.37 -11.86
CA MET A 62 15.78 17.81 -12.95
C MET A 62 15.04 18.17 -14.26
N LYS A 63 13.72 17.95 -14.33
CA LYS A 63 12.88 18.19 -15.51
C LYS A 63 12.03 19.47 -15.42
N ILE A 64 12.26 20.31 -14.41
CA ILE A 64 11.58 21.60 -14.20
C ILE A 64 12.51 22.75 -14.60
#